data_AF-A0A7S0FMR3-F1
#
_entry.id   AF-A0A7S0FMR3-F1
#
_cell.length_a   1.000
_cell.length_b   1.000
_cell.length_c   1.000
_cell.angle_alpha   90.00
_cell.angle_beta   90.00
_cell.angle_gamma   90.00
#
_symmetry.space_group_name_H-M   'P 1'
#
loop_
_entity.id
_entity.type
_entity.pdbx_description
1 polymer ?
#
loop_
_entity_poly.entity_id
_entity_poly.type
_entity_poly.pdbx_seq_one_letter_code
_entity_poly.pdbx_strand_id
1 'polypeptide(L)'
;AIKAEIFVRGPVAASINGKELHRHGGGIYNDTRASNSTTHIVSIVGWGVDKESGMEFWRCRNSWGEFYGEMEFFRIGPIGRNVLGVESEVVWATPGQWTEQNVPCWEDGSNCQRNQSQSTTAYYVDPSHDIQEALLQRRVSEGLY
;
A
#
# COMPACT_ATOMS: atom_id res chain seq x y z
N ALA A 1 6.35 11.92 -7.09
CA ALA A 1 6.97 11.11 -6.03
C ALA A 1 6.21 9.81 -5.80
N ILE A 2 4.95 9.86 -5.35
CA ILE A 2 4.14 8.68 -4.98
C ILE A 2 4.08 7.60 -6.07
N LYS A 3 3.72 7.95 -7.32
CA LYS A 3 3.67 6.97 -8.43
C LYS A 3 5.01 6.25 -8.66
N ALA A 4 6.13 6.98 -8.55
CA ALA A 4 7.45 6.42 -8.79
C ALA A 4 7.84 5.44 -7.67
N GLU A 5 7.54 5.77 -6.41
CA GLU A 5 7.79 4.86 -5.29
C GLU A 5 6.94 3.59 -5.42
N ILE A 6 5.64 3.73 -5.69
CA ILE A 6 4.76 2.58 -5.90
C ILE A 6 5.23 1.71 -7.07
N PHE A 7 5.72 2.34 -8.14
CA PHE A 7 6.24 1.62 -9.29
C PHE A 7 7.44 0.74 -8.95
N VAL A 8 8.35 1.25 -8.13
CA VAL A 8 9.65 0.61 -7.88
C VAL A 8 9.60 -0.30 -6.67
N ARG A 9 9.03 0.15 -5.55
CA ARG A 9 9.14 -0.52 -4.24
C ARG A 9 7.81 -0.98 -3.66
N GLY A 10 6.71 -0.71 -4.36
CA GLY A 10 5.37 -1.19 -3.99
C GLY A 10 4.58 -0.24 -3.08
N PRO A 11 3.55 -0.74 -2.40
CA PRO A 11 2.53 0.10 -1.78
C PRO A 11 3.07 1.08 -0.73
N VAL A 12 2.43 2.24 -0.65
CA VAL A 12 2.74 3.28 0.34
C VAL A 12 1.57 3.48 1.31
N ALA A 13 1.85 3.91 2.53
CA ALA A 13 0.80 4.27 3.49
C ALA A 13 0.44 5.75 3.33
N ALA A 14 -0.85 6.06 3.38
CA ALA A 14 -1.35 7.43 3.26
C ALA A 14 -2.41 7.73 4.30
N SER A 15 -2.37 8.93 4.88
CA SER A 15 -3.46 9.43 5.72
C SER A 15 -4.63 9.92 4.85
N ILE A 16 -5.86 9.69 5.30
CA ILE A 16 -7.08 10.03 4.57
C ILE A 16 -8.21 10.39 5.53
N ASN A 17 -9.14 11.23 5.08
CA ASN A 17 -10.40 11.46 5.77
C ASN A 17 -11.30 10.22 5.65
N GLY A 18 -11.34 9.39 6.71
CA GLY A 18 -12.11 8.16 6.72
C GLY A 18 -13.63 8.36 6.85
N LYS A 19 -14.09 9.53 7.32
CA LYS A 19 -15.53 9.79 7.54
C LYS A 19 -16.32 9.68 6.24
N GLU A 20 -15.77 10.22 5.16
CA GLU A 20 -16.42 10.25 3.85
C GLU A 20 -16.44 8.86 3.17
N LEU A 21 -15.59 7.94 3.61
CA LEU A 21 -15.48 6.60 3.06
C LEU A 21 -16.53 5.62 3.61
N HIS A 22 -17.16 5.89 4.76
CA HIS A 22 -18.10 4.94 5.39
C HIS A 22 -19.28 4.54 4.51
N ARG A 23 -19.69 5.41 3.59
CA ARG A 23 -20.80 5.18 2.65
C ARG A 23 -20.34 4.94 1.21
N HIS A 24 -19.03 4.77 1.00
CA HIS A 24 -18.46 4.52 -0.32
C HIS A 24 -18.55 3.03 -0.66
N GLY A 25 -19.51 2.68 -1.52
CA GLY A 25 -19.76 1.28 -1.92
C GLY A 25 -19.02 0.84 -3.20
N GLY A 26 -18.47 1.76 -3.99
CA GLY A 26 -17.79 1.43 -5.24
C GLY A 26 -17.62 2.64 -6.16
N GLY A 27 -16.90 2.44 -7.27
CA GLY A 27 -16.55 3.54 -8.18
C GLY A 27 -15.41 4.41 -7.65
N ILE A 28 -15.18 5.55 -8.31
CA ILE A 28 -14.12 6.50 -7.96
C ILE A 28 -14.72 7.62 -7.11
N TYR A 29 -14.30 7.72 -5.85
CA TYR A 29 -14.64 8.86 -5.00
C TYR A 29 -13.96 10.11 -5.53
N ASN A 30 -14.73 11.17 -5.81
CA ASN A 30 -14.22 12.37 -6.48
C ASN A 30 -14.73 13.73 -5.98
N ASP A 31 -15.31 13.81 -4.78
CA ASP A 31 -15.72 15.12 -4.24
C ASP A 31 -14.49 15.90 -3.74
N THR A 32 -14.00 16.81 -4.57
CA THR A 32 -12.85 17.67 -4.26
C THR A 32 -13.15 18.76 -3.22
N ARG A 33 -14.41 18.89 -2.78
CA ARG A 33 -14.82 19.85 -1.73
C ARG A 33 -14.87 19.20 -0.35
N ALA A 34 -14.74 17.88 -0.28
CA ALA A 34 -14.70 17.15 0.97
C ALA A 34 -13.50 17.60 1.82
N SER A 35 -13.64 17.48 3.14
CA SER A 35 -12.59 17.89 4.06
C SER A 35 -11.32 17.03 3.89
N ASN A 36 -10.16 17.68 3.92
CA ASN A 36 -8.85 17.03 3.92
C ASN A 36 -8.33 16.73 5.34
N SER A 37 -9.15 16.92 6.38
CA SER A 37 -8.80 16.51 7.74
C SER A 37 -8.75 14.99 7.83
N THR A 38 -7.55 14.43 7.88
CA THR A 38 -7.32 13.00 7.89
C THR A 38 -7.63 12.40 9.26
N THR A 39 -8.20 11.20 9.27
CA THR A 39 -8.60 10.46 10.49
C THR A 39 -8.33 8.96 10.39
N HIS A 40 -7.84 8.49 9.25
CA HIS A 40 -7.64 7.09 8.94
C HIS A 40 -6.38 6.91 8.09
N ILE A 41 -5.80 5.70 8.08
CA ILE A 41 -4.62 5.35 7.27
C ILE A 41 -4.99 4.18 6.37
N VAL A 42 -4.62 4.29 5.10
CA VAL A 42 -4.86 3.27 4.06
C VAL A 42 -3.58 2.99 3.29
N SER A 43 -3.57 1.94 2.48
CA SER A 43 -2.45 1.64 1.59
C SER A 43 -2.78 2.02 0.15
N ILE A 44 -2.01 2.93 -0.46
CA ILE A 44 -2.08 3.18 -1.90
C ILE A 44 -1.27 2.08 -2.60
N VAL A 45 -1.96 1.22 -3.34
CA VAL A 45 -1.36 0.05 -4.00
C VAL A 45 -1.09 0.28 -5.48
N GLY A 46 -1.64 1.35 -6.06
CA GLY A 46 -1.49 1.65 -7.48
C GLY A 46 -2.31 2.86 -7.91
N TRP A 47 -2.31 3.10 -9.21
CA TRP A 47 -3.12 4.13 -9.86
C TRP A 47 -3.66 3.58 -11.18
N GLY A 48 -4.71 4.24 -11.70
CA GLY A 48 -5.29 3.91 -12.99
C GLY A 48 -5.88 5.14 -13.66
N VAL A 49 -6.33 4.95 -14.90
CA VAL A 49 -7.07 5.94 -15.67
C VAL A 49 -8.44 5.36 -15.93
N ASP A 50 -9.48 6.10 -15.56
CA ASP A 50 -10.84 5.76 -15.94
C ASP A 50 -11.00 5.90 -17.46
N LYS A 51 -11.42 4.83 -18.15
CA LYS A 51 -11.43 4.79 -19.61
C LYS A 51 -12.49 5.71 -20.23
N GLU A 52 -13.56 6.00 -19.50
CA GLU A 52 -14.68 6.81 -19.99
C GLU A 52 -14.41 8.30 -19.79
N SER A 53 -13.98 8.69 -18.60
CA SER A 53 -13.73 10.09 -18.23
C SER A 53 -12.30 10.57 -18.49
N GLY A 54 -11.34 9.65 -18.66
CA GLY A 54 -9.91 9.97 -18.70
C GLY A 54 -9.32 10.39 -17.35
N MET A 55 -10.09 10.29 -16.26
CA MET A 55 -9.68 10.72 -14.93
C MET A 55 -8.70 9.73 -14.30
N GLU A 56 -7.54 10.22 -13.86
CA GLU A 56 -6.62 9.43 -13.05
C GLU A 56 -7.13 9.25 -11.62
N PHE A 57 -6.98 8.04 -11.07
CA PHE A 57 -7.35 7.71 -9.71
C PHE A 57 -6.29 6.87 -9.00
N TRP A 58 -6.19 7.02 -7.69
CA TRP A 58 -5.47 6.11 -6.80
C TRP A 58 -6.34 4.88 -6.52
N ARG A 59 -5.72 3.69 -6.53
CA ARG A 59 -6.31 2.45 -6.03
C ARG A 59 -5.76 2.22 -4.63
N CYS A 60 -6.67 2.18 -3.65
CA CYS A 60 -6.33 2.07 -2.23
C CYS A 60 -6.90 0.79 -1.64
N ARG A 61 -6.12 0.11 -0.80
CA ARG A 61 -6.56 -1.01 0.04
C ARG A 61 -6.99 -0.48 1.40
N ASN A 62 -8.21 -0.79 1.81
CA ASN A 62 -8.71 -0.48 3.14
C ASN A 62 -8.47 -1.65 4.12
N SER A 63 -8.86 -1.47 5.37
CA SER A 63 -8.71 -2.47 6.45
C SER A 63 -10.04 -2.74 7.17
N TRP A 64 -11.18 -2.62 6.47
CA TRP A 64 -12.54 -2.83 7.01
C TRP A 64 -13.19 -4.15 6.55
N GLY A 65 -12.38 -5.07 6.03
CA GLY A 65 -12.83 -6.36 5.53
C GLY A 65 -13.34 -6.32 4.09
N GLU A 66 -13.45 -7.51 3.48
CA GLU A 66 -13.76 -7.69 2.06
C GLU A 66 -15.15 -7.19 1.65
N PHE A 67 -16.10 -7.10 2.58
CA PHE A 67 -17.44 -6.58 2.30
C PHE A 67 -17.48 -5.08 2.03
N TYR A 68 -16.41 -4.36 2.35
CA TYR A 68 -16.31 -2.94 2.08
C TYR A 68 -15.88 -2.67 0.63
N GLY A 69 -16.59 -1.76 -0.04
CA GLY A 69 -16.21 -1.27 -1.36
C GLY A 69 -16.04 -2.38 -2.40
N GLU A 70 -14.87 -2.40 -3.04
CA GLU A 70 -14.52 -3.30 -4.15
C GLU A 70 -13.62 -4.42 -3.62
N MET A 71 -14.19 -5.34 -2.83
CA MET A 71 -13.44 -6.41 -2.13
C MET A 71 -12.33 -5.86 -1.23
N GLU A 72 -12.67 -4.97 -0.29
CA GLU A 72 -11.76 -4.21 0.58
C GLU A 72 -11.07 -3.00 -0.08
N PHE A 73 -11.09 -2.89 -1.41
CA PHE A 73 -10.46 -1.80 -2.14
C PHE A 73 -11.43 -0.64 -2.40
N PHE A 74 -10.87 0.53 -2.66
CA PHE A 74 -11.61 1.67 -3.19
C PHE A 74 -10.72 2.48 -4.12
N ARG A 75 -11.36 3.32 -4.93
CA ARG A 75 -10.69 4.23 -5.87
C ARG A 75 -11.00 5.67 -5.50
N ILE A 76 -9.99 6.53 -5.56
CA ILE A 76 -10.12 7.95 -5.21
C ILE A 76 -9.36 8.81 -6.21
N GLY A 77 -9.97 9.89 -6.67
CA GLY A 77 -9.37 10.81 -7.64
C GLY A 77 -10.16 12.11 -7.71
N PRO A 78 -9.80 13.07 -8.58
CA PRO A 78 -8.66 13.00 -9.48
C PRO A 78 -7.32 13.05 -8.72
N ILE A 79 -6.33 12.30 -9.20
CA ILE A 79 -4.94 12.45 -8.72
C ILE A 79 -4.48 13.91 -8.92
N GLY A 80 -3.74 14.45 -7.95
CA GLY A 80 -3.24 15.82 -7.94
C GLY A 80 -4.23 16.84 -7.38
N ARG A 81 -5.39 16.41 -6.92
CA ARG A 81 -6.39 17.26 -6.23
C ARG A 81 -6.42 17.04 -4.72
N ASN A 82 -5.56 16.17 -4.18
CA ASN A 82 -5.48 15.85 -2.76
C ASN A 82 -6.85 15.54 -2.13
N VAL A 83 -7.68 14.77 -2.84
CA VAL A 83 -9.04 14.43 -2.40
C VAL A 83 -8.99 13.66 -1.09
N LEU A 84 -9.79 14.08 -0.10
CA LEU A 84 -9.78 13.55 1.27
C LEU A 84 -8.42 13.64 1.98
N GLY A 85 -7.50 14.46 1.49
CA GLY A 85 -6.15 14.59 2.05
C GLY A 85 -5.18 13.47 1.68
N VAL A 86 -5.54 12.56 0.76
CA VAL A 86 -4.78 11.33 0.43
C VAL A 86 -3.34 11.55 -0.07
N GLU A 87 -3.03 12.77 -0.51
CA GLU A 87 -1.70 13.15 -1.01
C GLU A 87 -0.93 14.01 0.00
N SER A 88 -1.49 14.27 1.19
CA SER A 88 -0.92 15.18 2.20
C SER A 88 0.21 14.53 2.99
N GLU A 89 -0.03 13.32 3.53
CA GLU A 89 0.96 12.58 4.31
C GLU A 89 1.05 11.17 3.76
N VAL A 90 2.11 10.93 2.99
CA VAL A 90 2.39 9.63 2.38
C VAL A 90 3.76 9.17 2.85
N VAL A 91 3.80 7.98 3.44
CA VAL A 91 5.01 7.38 4.02
C VAL A 91 5.25 5.99 3.44
N TRP A 92 6.52 5.65 3.31
CA TRP A 92 6.97 4.35 2.84
C TRP A 92 8.27 3.98 3.55
N ALA A 93 8.61 2.70 3.51
CA ALA A 93 9.83 2.18 4.08
C ALA A 93 10.35 1.02 3.24
N THR A 94 11.67 0.93 3.11
CA THR A 94 12.34 -0.24 2.58
C THR A 94 12.63 -1.20 3.73
N PRO A 95 12.21 -2.47 3.65
CA PRO A 95 12.64 -3.48 4.61
C PRO A 95 14.18 -3.55 4.65
N GLY A 96 14.74 -3.88 5.83
CA GLY A 96 16.17 -4.15 5.97
C GLY A 96 16.46 -5.64 5.78
N GLN A 97 16.27 -6.38 6.86
CA GLN A 97 16.46 -7.84 6.92
C GLN A 97 15.33 -8.46 7.74
N TRP A 98 15.03 -9.73 7.48
CA TRP A 98 14.04 -10.48 8.25
C TRP A 98 14.49 -11.91 8.49
N THR A 99 13.89 -12.50 9.51
CA THR A 99 14.10 -13.90 9.84
C THR A 99 13.21 -14.77 8.94
N GLU A 100 13.80 -15.72 8.21
CA GLU A 100 13.00 -16.66 7.39
C GLU A 100 12.42 -17.78 8.25
N GLN A 101 13.19 -18.25 9.24
CA GLN A 101 12.75 -19.28 10.17
C GLN A 101 12.38 -18.66 11.52
N ASN A 102 11.09 -18.34 11.67
CA ASN A 102 10.56 -17.84 12.93
C ASN A 102 10.44 -18.99 13.96
N VAL A 103 11.17 -18.89 15.07
CA VAL A 103 11.05 -19.81 16.20
C VAL A 103 10.22 -19.11 17.27
N PRO A 104 9.10 -19.71 17.73
CA PRO A 104 8.21 -19.05 18.68
C PRO A 104 8.93 -18.72 19.98
N CYS A 105 8.96 -17.44 20.26
CA CYS A 105 9.55 -16.85 21.44
C CYS A 105 8.45 -16.50 22.45
N TRP A 106 8.76 -16.65 23.73
CA TRP A 106 8.00 -16.03 24.81
C TRP A 106 8.16 -14.50 24.71
N GLU A 107 7.19 -13.74 25.22
CA GLU A 107 7.25 -12.28 25.23
C GLU A 107 8.45 -11.74 26.03
N ASP A 108 8.93 -12.51 27.02
CA ASP A 108 10.12 -12.20 27.82
C ASP A 108 11.45 -12.56 27.13
N GLY A 109 11.37 -13.26 26.00
CA GLY A 109 12.52 -13.70 25.20
C GLY A 109 13.36 -14.82 25.80
N SER A 110 13.00 -15.41 26.94
CA SER A 110 13.91 -16.31 27.66
C SER A 110 14.08 -17.69 27.02
N ASN A 111 13.19 -18.09 26.09
CA ASN A 111 13.35 -19.27 25.23
C ASN A 111 13.97 -18.95 23.84
N CYS A 112 14.24 -17.68 23.51
CA CYS A 112 14.86 -17.27 22.24
C CYS A 112 16.37 -17.50 22.24
N GLN A 113 16.81 -18.77 22.26
CA GLN A 113 18.23 -19.06 22.24
C GLN A 113 18.81 -18.92 20.83
N ARG A 114 19.59 -17.84 20.60
CA ARG A 114 20.30 -17.54 19.32
C ARG A 114 21.10 -18.71 18.73
N ASN A 115 21.52 -19.67 19.56
CA ASN A 115 22.42 -20.76 19.17
C ASN A 115 21.72 -22.10 18.89
N GLN A 116 20.39 -22.20 19.04
CA GLN A 116 19.66 -23.47 18.86
C GLN A 116 18.93 -23.59 17.52
N SER A 117 18.80 -22.51 16.75
CA SER A 117 18.17 -22.54 15.43
C SER A 117 19.16 -22.04 14.38
N GLN A 118 19.25 -22.77 13.27
CA GLN A 118 19.86 -22.30 12.03
C GLN A 118 18.99 -21.16 11.47
N SER A 119 18.95 -20.03 12.17
CA SER A 119 18.15 -18.88 11.77
C SER A 119 18.76 -18.30 10.50
N THR A 120 18.18 -18.64 9.35
CA THR A 120 18.52 -17.99 8.10
C THR A 120 17.93 -16.57 8.11
N THR A 121 18.79 -15.60 7.83
CA THR A 121 18.42 -14.19 7.70
C THR A 121 18.34 -13.87 6.21
N ALA A 122 17.19 -13.37 5.77
CA ALA A 122 17.01 -12.83 4.44
C ALA A 122 17.21 -11.31 4.44
N TYR A 123 17.66 -10.80 3.30
CA TYR A 123 17.96 -9.39 3.09
C TYR A 123 17.06 -8.83 1.99
N TYR A 124 16.59 -7.61 2.20
CA TYR A 124 15.89 -6.88 1.15
C TYR A 124 16.86 -6.54 0.01
N VAL A 125 16.43 -6.84 -1.22
CA VAL A 125 17.13 -6.42 -2.43
C VAL A 125 16.31 -5.28 -3.03
N ASP A 126 16.84 -4.06 -2.98
CA ASP A 126 16.16 -2.88 -3.52
C ASP A 126 16.11 -2.96 -5.06
N PRO A 127 14.92 -3.09 -5.67
CA PRO A 127 14.76 -3.22 -7.11
C PRO A 127 15.04 -1.91 -7.88
N SER A 128 15.22 -0.78 -7.19
CA SER A 128 15.57 0.49 -7.85
C SER A 128 16.94 0.47 -8.55
N HIS A 129 17.82 -0.47 -8.19
CA HIS A 129 19.12 -0.64 -8.82
C HIS A 129 19.07 -1.43 -10.14
N ASP A 130 17.99 -2.18 -10.39
CA ASP A 130 17.75 -2.90 -11.66
C ASP A 130 16.28 -2.81 -12.06
N ILE A 131 16.02 -1.99 -13.08
CA ILE A 131 14.65 -1.75 -13.55
C ILE A 131 13.98 -3.00 -14.14
N GLN A 132 14.73 -4.01 -14.59
CA GLN A 132 14.16 -5.27 -15.05
C GLN A 132 13.55 -6.06 -13.88
N GLU A 133 14.20 -6.05 -12.72
CA GLU A 133 13.67 -6.67 -11.50
C GLU A 133 12.42 -5.95 -11.00
N ALA A 134 12.39 -4.62 -11.02
CA ALA A 134 11.18 -3.85 -10.68
C ALA A 134 10.00 -4.20 -11.61
N LEU A 135 10.26 -4.36 -12.91
CA LEU A 135 9.24 -4.76 -13.89
C LEU A 135 8.75 -6.21 -13.68
N LEU A 136 9.67 -7.13 -13.35
CA LEU A 136 9.34 -8.54 -13.09
C LEU A 136 8.47 -8.69 -11.84
N GLN A 137 8.85 -8.07 -10.73
CA GLN A 137 8.07 -8.10 -9.48
C GLN A 137 6.65 -7.60 -9.68
N ARG A 138 6.49 -6.55 -10.51
CA ARG A 138 5.18 -6.00 -10.83
C ARG A 138 4.32 -6.94 -11.67
N ARG A 139 4.86 -7.59 -12.70
CA ARG A 139 4.13 -8.58 -13.52
C ARG A 139 3.58 -9.73 -12.67
N VAL A 140 4.40 -10.21 -11.72
CA VAL A 140 3.98 -11.24 -10.75
C VAL A 140 2.82 -10.74 -9.88
N SER A 141 2.88 -9.49 -9.41
CA SER A 141 1.81 -8.90 -8.59
C SER A 141 0.51 -8.60 -9.34
N GLU A 142 0.58 -8.38 -10.66
CA GLU A 142 -0.57 -8.10 -11.53
C GLU A 142 -1.17 -9.39 -12.14
N GLY A 143 -0.59 -10.56 -11.88
CA GLY A 143 -1.07 -11.86 -12.38
C GLY A 143 -0.88 -12.05 -13.88
N LEU A 144 0.06 -11.33 -14.50
CA LEU A 144 0.34 -11.37 -15.93
C LEU A 144 1.61 -12.21 -16.18
N TYR A 145 1.42 -13.48 -16.56
CA TYR A 145 2.48 -14.36 -17.10
C TYR A 145 2.46 -14.36 -18.63
#